data_AF-A0A3D9CAA0-F1
#
_entry.id   AF-A0A3D9CAA0-F1
#
_cell.length_a   1.000
_cell.length_b   1.000
_cell.length_c   1.000
_cell.angle_alpha   90.00
_cell.angle_beta   90.00
_cell.angle_gamma   90.00
#
_symmetry.space_group_name_H-M   'P 1'
#
loop_
_entity.id
_entity.type
_entity.pdbx_description
1 polymer ?
#
loop_
_entity_poly.entity_id
_entity_poly.type
_entity_poly.pdbx_seq_one_letter_code
_entity_poly.pdbx_strand_id
1 'polypeptide(L)'
;MATRITITDSGQTQVLNGPLAPDTPDNSLQRITDVYFAKKVVTDDGTRVSFTKIDSAHVQQDQQNQAIPYDSILGKTVYLVIETSNMTDLSIDAVIRPSANTLTNNTDTLQLMRFVSPDRYEAQRLFTVKVGNFDALKNNQGSHTHYGNLQSDHINKAIIKLQLRPDGRAIFDEWTERLAEGVINLEVAVERTDNNPCAYKDGQEEINGAGIFLNDDTGRFRVVNKNIYTIHHGSNTYNTLTVVNPDPERRRRIQKVVNNHSTDIIYFYYDQNDNEHRICSRPKVSVTRKRRVNAVPPLAQRGDLSQTIDFTANRAAGEQIDAHQLLVYTNGTLGDGATDKWYANQPGNVDLVDMDILANDGVGPQIFEAFNYNQNGVIIRYGFQHTRRRSIQPDSFAGFLGSLAQFRQEGHTHYIVSQGFSYSDASCYPSAEHVNGEAGDLNLLTTQENGVNTILSAANFDYENQVILRNILYDFGFESGRSENFSNTSNASTDDDITTRLPHTTHTATPRHNNHLHVHGFTPISDIYA
;
A
#
# COMPACT_ATOMS: atom_id res chain seq x y z
N MET A 1 -11.10 -23.68 34.51
CA MET A 1 -10.47 -23.66 35.85
C MET A 1 -9.43 -22.54 35.87
N ALA A 2 -9.25 -21.88 37.02
CA ALA A 2 -8.33 -20.74 37.16
C ALA A 2 -6.86 -21.13 36.88
N THR A 3 -6.19 -20.32 36.06
CA THR A 3 -4.76 -20.44 35.71
C THR A 3 -3.90 -20.18 36.94
N ARG A 4 -3.00 -21.12 37.28
CA ARG A 4 -1.99 -20.95 38.33
C ARG A 4 -0.62 -20.88 37.67
N ILE A 5 0.02 -19.73 37.74
CA ILE A 5 1.40 -19.53 37.28
C ILE A 5 2.33 -20.08 38.38
N THR A 6 3.26 -20.97 38.02
CA THR A 6 4.37 -21.36 38.90
C THR A 6 5.67 -20.99 38.20
N ILE A 7 6.44 -20.08 38.79
CA ILE A 7 7.80 -19.75 38.36
C ILE A 7 8.74 -20.57 39.26
N THR A 8 9.67 -21.31 38.67
CA THR A 8 10.75 -21.98 39.42
C THR A 8 12.09 -21.28 39.15
N ASP A 9 12.96 -21.27 40.17
CA ASP A 9 14.24 -20.54 40.22
C ASP A 9 15.34 -21.03 39.25
N SER A 10 15.01 -21.86 38.25
CA SER A 10 15.97 -22.38 37.28
C SER A 10 15.86 -21.78 35.86
N GLY A 11 15.04 -20.74 35.67
CA GLY A 11 15.01 -19.97 34.42
C GLY A 11 14.54 -20.73 33.17
N GLN A 12 13.79 -21.83 33.32
CA GLN A 12 13.20 -22.52 32.17
C GLN A 12 11.82 -21.94 31.81
N THR A 13 11.72 -21.43 30.59
CA THR A 13 10.44 -21.08 29.96
C THR A 13 9.83 -22.34 29.34
N GLN A 14 8.65 -22.76 29.78
CA GLN A 14 7.89 -23.81 29.11
C GLN A 14 6.92 -23.17 28.12
N VAL A 15 6.91 -23.67 26.87
CA VAL A 15 6.02 -23.21 25.80
C VAL A 15 4.58 -23.57 26.17
N LEU A 16 3.72 -22.56 26.28
CA LEU A 16 2.28 -22.73 26.23
C LEU A 16 1.88 -23.00 24.78
N ASN A 17 1.29 -24.16 24.54
CA ASN A 17 0.50 -24.36 23.31
C ASN A 17 -0.52 -23.22 23.21
N GLY A 18 -0.67 -22.67 22.00
CA GLY A 18 -1.65 -21.63 21.71
C GLY A 18 -3.06 -22.00 22.18
N PRO A 19 -4.01 -21.05 22.21
CA PRO A 19 -5.33 -21.28 22.78
C PRO A 19 -5.91 -22.55 22.18
N LEU A 20 -6.13 -23.55 23.06
CA LEU A 20 -7.01 -24.67 22.75
C LEU A 20 -8.29 -24.07 22.16
N ALA A 21 -8.76 -24.68 21.08
CA ALA A 21 -10.04 -24.37 20.46
C ALA A 21 -11.09 -24.10 21.56
N PRO A 22 -11.98 -23.11 21.38
CA PRO A 22 -12.93 -22.73 22.42
C PRO A 22 -13.59 -23.99 23.00
N ASP A 23 -13.58 -24.10 24.34
CA ASP A 23 -14.29 -25.10 25.16
C ASP A 23 -15.82 -24.95 24.90
N THR A 24 -16.22 -25.25 23.67
CA THR A 24 -17.60 -25.52 23.33
C THR A 24 -17.81 -26.94 23.86
N PRO A 25 -18.74 -27.18 24.80
CA PRO A 25 -19.03 -28.54 25.23
C PRO A 25 -19.24 -29.39 23.99
N ASP A 26 -18.48 -30.49 23.83
CA ASP A 26 -18.72 -31.45 22.77
C ASP A 26 -20.06 -32.13 23.06
N ASN A 27 -21.12 -31.45 22.65
CA ASN A 27 -22.49 -31.87 22.75
C ASN A 27 -22.90 -32.65 21.51
N SER A 28 -21.94 -33.13 20.71
CA SER A 28 -22.10 -33.83 19.43
C SER A 28 -22.84 -33.06 18.32
N LEU A 29 -23.29 -31.82 18.58
CA LEU A 29 -24.02 -31.03 17.60
C LEU A 29 -23.08 -30.60 16.48
N GLN A 30 -23.57 -30.66 15.25
CA GLN A 30 -22.98 -30.02 14.09
C GLN A 30 -23.29 -28.54 14.17
N ARG A 31 -22.25 -27.73 14.35
CA ARG A 31 -22.40 -26.32 14.76
C ARG A 31 -21.54 -25.40 13.93
N ILE A 32 -22.12 -24.29 13.51
CA ILE A 32 -21.38 -23.10 13.08
C ILE A 32 -21.28 -22.17 14.29
N THR A 33 -20.08 -22.09 14.87
CA THR A 33 -19.83 -21.38 16.13
C THR A 33 -19.66 -19.89 15.90
N ASP A 34 -18.95 -19.51 14.85
CA ASP A 34 -18.64 -18.11 14.56
C ASP A 34 -18.44 -17.87 13.06
N VAL A 35 -18.70 -16.64 12.62
CA VAL A 35 -18.51 -16.18 11.25
C VAL A 35 -17.98 -14.76 11.27
N TYR A 36 -16.81 -14.55 10.70
CA TYR A 36 -16.16 -13.23 10.73
C TYR A 36 -15.31 -12.97 9.50
N PHE A 37 -15.16 -11.70 9.16
CA PHE A 37 -14.16 -11.24 8.19
C PHE A 37 -12.82 -11.04 8.89
N ALA A 38 -11.72 -11.33 8.18
CA ALA A 38 -10.39 -11.29 8.73
C ALA A 38 -9.33 -10.89 7.70
N LYS A 39 -8.19 -10.41 8.23
CA LYS A 39 -6.92 -10.43 7.50
C LYS A 39 -6.13 -11.68 7.86
N LYS A 40 -5.38 -12.19 6.90
CA LYS A 40 -4.40 -13.26 7.10
C LYS A 40 -3.17 -12.68 7.81
N VAL A 41 -2.62 -13.44 8.74
CA VAL A 41 -1.34 -13.15 9.41
C VAL A 41 -0.48 -14.41 9.33
N VAL A 42 0.75 -14.24 8.87
CA VAL A 42 1.74 -15.28 8.66
C VAL A 42 2.94 -15.02 9.57
N THR A 43 3.33 -16.07 10.30
CA THR A 43 4.38 -16.07 11.32
C THR A 43 5.33 -17.24 11.09
N ASP A 44 6.35 -17.38 11.94
CA ASP A 44 7.35 -18.45 11.89
C ASP A 44 7.97 -18.58 10.50
N ASP A 45 8.52 -17.46 10.01
CA ASP A 45 9.20 -17.37 8.71
C ASP A 45 8.40 -17.93 7.54
N GLY A 46 7.08 -17.68 7.55
CA GLY A 46 6.19 -18.10 6.46
C GLY A 46 5.45 -19.41 6.71
N THR A 47 5.73 -20.13 7.81
CA THR A 47 5.26 -21.51 8.01
C THR A 47 4.01 -21.66 8.87
N ARG A 48 3.52 -20.59 9.48
CA ARG A 48 2.27 -20.60 10.26
C ARG A 48 1.32 -19.51 9.81
N VAL A 49 0.05 -19.85 9.66
CA VAL A 49 -1.01 -18.90 9.31
C VAL A 49 -2.00 -18.74 10.45
N SER A 50 -2.55 -17.55 10.60
CA SER A 50 -3.65 -17.24 11.50
C SER A 50 -4.53 -16.13 10.89
N PHE A 51 -5.64 -15.83 11.54
CA PHE A 51 -6.62 -14.84 11.07
C PHE A 51 -6.92 -13.84 12.17
N THR A 52 -6.75 -12.55 11.86
CA THR A 52 -7.13 -11.45 12.76
C THR A 52 -8.47 -10.88 12.29
N LYS A 53 -9.46 -10.84 13.18
CA LYS A 53 -10.79 -10.30 12.89
C LYS A 53 -10.70 -8.84 12.42
N ILE A 54 -11.53 -8.51 11.45
CA ILE A 54 -11.80 -7.14 11.00
C ILE A 54 -13.23 -6.85 11.44
N ASP A 55 -13.41 -6.08 12.50
CA ASP A 55 -14.72 -5.65 12.96
C ASP A 55 -14.62 -4.40 13.84
N SER A 56 -15.77 -3.82 14.16
CA SER A 56 -15.87 -2.62 15.00
C SER A 56 -15.52 -2.82 16.48
N ALA A 57 -15.36 -4.05 16.97
CA ALA A 57 -14.87 -4.33 18.32
C ALA A 57 -13.34 -4.32 18.39
N HIS A 58 -12.67 -4.42 17.24
CA HIS A 58 -11.22 -4.31 17.13
C HIS A 58 -10.81 -2.94 16.57
N VAL A 59 -9.60 -2.51 16.93
CA VAL A 59 -9.00 -1.28 16.41
C VAL A 59 -7.87 -1.63 15.45
N GLN A 60 -7.71 -0.82 14.40
CA GLN A 60 -6.49 -0.79 13.61
C GLN A 60 -5.67 0.45 14.00
N GLN A 61 -4.39 0.47 13.65
CA GLN A 61 -3.54 1.62 13.90
C GLN A 61 -3.28 2.38 12.60
N ASP A 62 -3.23 3.70 12.70
CA ASP A 62 -2.73 4.54 11.62
C ASP A 62 -1.20 4.61 11.62
N GLN A 63 -0.67 5.42 10.70
CA GLN A 63 0.77 5.61 10.52
C GLN A 63 1.47 6.36 11.68
N GLN A 64 0.72 6.96 12.61
CA GLN A 64 1.22 7.55 13.85
C GLN A 64 0.90 6.67 15.08
N ASN A 65 0.62 5.39 14.87
CA ASN A 65 0.20 4.42 15.90
C ASN A 65 -1.08 4.83 16.66
N GLN A 66 -1.90 5.73 16.11
CA GLN A 66 -3.18 6.09 16.73
C GLN A 66 -4.22 5.03 16.43
N ALA A 67 -5.01 4.68 17.44
CA ALA A 67 -6.12 3.75 17.27
C ALA A 67 -7.21 4.41 16.40
N ILE A 68 -7.56 3.75 15.32
CA ILE A 68 -8.65 4.14 14.43
C ILE A 68 -9.65 2.97 14.29
N PRO A 69 -10.90 3.24 13.90
CA PRO A 69 -11.89 2.19 13.69
C PRO A 69 -11.41 1.19 12.63
N TYR A 70 -11.58 -0.12 12.86
CA TYR A 70 -11.14 -1.14 11.91
C TYR A 70 -12.17 -1.35 10.78
N ASP A 71 -12.13 -0.44 9.82
CA ASP A 71 -12.96 -0.51 8.62
C ASP A 71 -12.22 -1.21 7.48
N SER A 72 -12.94 -2.08 6.77
CA SER A 72 -12.48 -2.59 5.47
C SER A 72 -12.90 -1.64 4.35
N ILE A 73 -12.33 -1.82 3.17
CA ILE A 73 -12.45 -0.87 2.06
C ILE A 73 -12.98 -1.62 0.83
N LEU A 74 -13.90 -1.00 0.10
CA LEU A 74 -14.33 -1.52 -1.20
C LEU A 74 -13.12 -1.79 -2.12
N GLY A 75 -13.14 -2.93 -2.80
CA GLY A 75 -12.01 -3.41 -3.62
C GLY A 75 -10.95 -4.22 -2.88
N LYS A 76 -10.89 -4.14 -1.54
CA LYS A 76 -9.88 -4.84 -0.74
C LYS A 76 -10.14 -6.36 -0.71
N THR A 77 -9.05 -7.13 -0.67
CA THR A 77 -9.09 -8.58 -0.40
C THR A 77 -9.25 -8.85 1.09
N VAL A 78 -10.18 -9.71 1.46
CA VAL A 78 -10.43 -10.16 2.83
C VAL A 78 -10.68 -11.68 2.87
N TYR A 79 -10.62 -12.25 4.06
CA TYR A 79 -10.99 -13.64 4.33
C TYR A 79 -12.31 -13.68 5.10
N LEU A 80 -13.28 -14.44 4.64
CA LEU A 80 -14.43 -14.85 5.44
C LEU A 80 -14.09 -16.20 6.06
N VAL A 81 -14.06 -16.24 7.39
CA VAL A 81 -13.76 -17.45 8.18
C VAL A 81 -15.03 -17.89 8.88
N ILE A 82 -15.37 -19.16 8.70
CA ILE A 82 -16.52 -19.82 9.33
C ILE A 82 -15.96 -20.89 10.25
N GLU A 83 -16.09 -20.70 11.55
CA GLU A 83 -15.66 -21.67 12.55
C GLU A 83 -16.78 -22.65 12.86
N THR A 84 -16.41 -23.92 13.01
CA THR A 84 -17.35 -25.01 13.17
C THR A 84 -16.94 -26.00 14.25
N SER A 85 -17.89 -26.84 14.68
CA SER A 85 -17.67 -28.03 15.49
C SER A 85 -18.41 -29.21 14.88
N ASN A 86 -17.77 -30.39 14.84
CA ASN A 86 -18.35 -31.63 14.30
C ASN A 86 -18.81 -31.55 12.83
N MET A 87 -18.19 -30.69 12.02
CA MET A 87 -18.57 -30.45 10.61
C MET A 87 -17.42 -30.66 9.61
N THR A 88 -16.31 -31.27 10.02
CA THR A 88 -15.18 -31.57 9.11
C THR A 88 -15.68 -32.30 7.87
N ASP A 89 -15.16 -31.91 6.71
CA ASP A 89 -15.54 -32.41 5.39
C ASP A 89 -16.96 -32.06 4.89
N LEU A 90 -17.79 -31.41 5.69
CA LEU A 90 -19.08 -30.89 5.22
C LEU A 90 -18.91 -29.60 4.40
N SER A 91 -19.90 -29.30 3.57
CA SER A 91 -19.96 -28.05 2.80
C SER A 91 -20.90 -27.05 3.44
N ILE A 92 -20.47 -25.79 3.46
CA ILE A 92 -21.21 -24.64 3.95
C ILE A 92 -21.44 -23.69 2.79
N ASP A 93 -22.67 -23.22 2.69
CA ASP A 93 -23.09 -22.16 1.79
C ASP A 93 -23.16 -20.85 2.58
N ALA A 94 -22.55 -19.80 2.04
CA ALA A 94 -22.59 -18.46 2.61
C ALA A 94 -23.09 -17.44 1.61
N VAL A 95 -23.89 -16.48 2.06
CA VAL A 95 -24.29 -15.28 1.30
C VAL A 95 -23.99 -14.03 2.11
N ILE A 96 -23.52 -12.98 1.44
CA ILE A 96 -23.14 -11.71 2.07
C ILE A 96 -24.11 -10.64 1.58
N ARG A 97 -24.65 -9.85 2.51
CA ARG A 97 -25.65 -8.82 2.20
C ARG A 97 -25.37 -7.53 2.98
N PRO A 98 -25.72 -6.35 2.44
CA PRO A 98 -25.60 -5.12 3.20
C PRO A 98 -26.70 -5.06 4.26
N SER A 99 -26.39 -4.54 5.45
CA SER A 99 -27.36 -4.38 6.54
C SER A 99 -28.40 -3.30 6.26
N ALA A 100 -28.21 -2.49 5.21
CA ALA A 100 -29.05 -1.37 4.84
C ALA A 100 -28.94 -1.09 3.33
N ASN A 101 -29.90 -0.33 2.82
CA ASN A 101 -30.07 -0.04 1.40
C ASN A 101 -29.03 0.93 0.84
N THR A 102 -28.08 1.42 1.65
CA THR A 102 -27.15 2.49 1.28
C THR A 102 -26.12 2.08 0.23
N LEU A 103 -25.84 0.78 0.05
CA LEU A 103 -24.91 0.30 -0.96
C LEU A 103 -25.60 -0.04 -2.29
N THR A 104 -26.74 -0.74 -2.26
CA THR A 104 -27.38 -1.32 -3.46
C THR A 104 -28.86 -0.93 -3.67
N ASN A 105 -29.42 0.02 -2.89
CA ASN A 105 -30.86 0.37 -2.82
C ASN A 105 -31.77 -0.72 -2.23
N ASN A 106 -31.21 -1.88 -1.89
CA ASN A 106 -31.90 -2.99 -1.25
C ASN A 106 -30.94 -3.68 -0.28
N THR A 107 -31.36 -4.79 0.32
CA THR A 107 -30.53 -5.65 1.18
C THR A 107 -30.29 -7.01 0.54
N ASP A 108 -30.28 -7.05 -0.80
CA ASP A 108 -30.08 -8.29 -1.54
C ASP A 108 -28.64 -8.78 -1.41
N THR A 109 -28.44 -10.07 -1.67
CA THR A 109 -27.11 -10.69 -1.68
C THR A 109 -26.18 -9.98 -2.67
N LEU A 110 -25.03 -9.57 -2.18
CA LEU A 110 -23.97 -8.97 -2.97
C LEU A 110 -23.34 -10.02 -3.89
N GLN A 111 -23.06 -9.63 -5.13
CA GLN A 111 -22.15 -10.37 -5.99
C GLN A 111 -20.74 -9.86 -5.74
N LEU A 112 -19.86 -10.72 -5.21
CA LEU A 112 -18.48 -10.37 -4.90
C LEU A 112 -17.50 -11.30 -5.63
N MET A 113 -16.27 -10.82 -5.81
CA MET A 113 -15.21 -11.59 -6.47
C MET A 113 -14.59 -12.61 -5.51
N ARG A 114 -14.87 -13.90 -5.71
CA ARG A 114 -14.27 -15.03 -4.97
C ARG A 114 -12.95 -15.45 -5.60
N PHE A 115 -11.92 -15.68 -4.79
CA PHE A 115 -10.70 -16.36 -5.22
C PHE A 115 -10.99 -17.84 -5.55
N VAL A 116 -10.62 -18.28 -6.75
CA VAL A 116 -10.81 -19.68 -7.19
C VAL A 116 -9.47 -20.36 -7.45
N SER A 117 -8.55 -19.65 -8.08
CA SER A 117 -7.18 -20.10 -8.31
C SER A 117 -6.24 -18.87 -8.30
N PRO A 118 -4.92 -19.07 -8.25
CA PRO A 118 -3.98 -17.96 -8.11
C PRO A 118 -4.25 -16.79 -9.06
N ASP A 119 -4.36 -17.03 -10.36
CA ASP A 119 -4.59 -15.95 -11.32
C ASP A 119 -6.09 -15.69 -11.62
N ARG A 120 -7.02 -16.14 -10.75
CA ARG A 120 -8.45 -16.11 -11.06
C ARG A 120 -9.35 -15.79 -9.88
N TYR A 121 -10.18 -14.76 -10.08
CA TYR A 121 -11.36 -14.48 -9.28
C TYR A 121 -12.63 -14.65 -10.12
N GLU A 122 -13.72 -15.07 -9.48
CA GLU A 122 -15.04 -15.22 -10.10
C GLU A 122 -16.12 -14.48 -9.32
N ALA A 123 -17.06 -13.85 -10.02
CA ALA A 123 -18.19 -13.19 -9.40
C ALA A 123 -19.20 -14.22 -8.86
N GLN A 124 -19.44 -14.24 -7.54
CA GLN A 124 -20.36 -15.17 -6.90
C GLN A 124 -21.30 -14.44 -5.93
N ARG A 125 -22.55 -14.93 -5.85
CA ARG A 125 -23.53 -14.52 -4.83
C ARG A 125 -23.62 -15.53 -3.69
N LEU A 126 -23.51 -16.82 -4.04
CA LEU A 126 -23.48 -17.95 -3.12
C LEU A 126 -22.06 -18.51 -3.07
N PHE A 127 -21.47 -18.56 -1.89
CA PHE A 127 -20.12 -19.07 -1.67
C PHE A 127 -20.21 -20.44 -1.00
N THR A 128 -20.02 -21.50 -1.79
CA THR A 128 -19.92 -22.87 -1.26
C THR A 128 -18.45 -23.21 -0.95
N VAL A 129 -18.19 -23.64 0.28
CA VAL A 129 -16.86 -23.99 0.77
C VAL A 129 -16.92 -25.24 1.65
N LYS A 130 -15.92 -26.11 1.54
CA LYS A 130 -15.79 -27.31 2.35
C LYS A 130 -15.00 -27.00 3.64
N VAL A 131 -15.50 -27.44 4.79
CA VAL A 131 -14.81 -27.33 6.08
C VAL A 131 -13.52 -28.16 6.05
N GLY A 132 -12.40 -27.55 6.43
CA GLY A 132 -11.08 -28.16 6.35
C GLY A 132 -10.41 -28.06 4.98
N ASN A 133 -11.03 -27.40 4.00
CA ASN A 133 -10.36 -27.05 2.73
C ASN A 133 -9.58 -25.73 2.88
N PHE A 134 -8.33 -25.73 2.40
CA PHE A 134 -7.40 -24.61 2.54
C PHE A 134 -7.03 -23.95 1.20
N ASP A 135 -7.81 -24.17 0.15
CA ASP A 135 -7.51 -23.66 -1.20
C ASP A 135 -7.47 -22.12 -1.25
N ALA A 136 -8.22 -21.44 -0.37
CA ALA A 136 -8.17 -19.99 -0.20
C ALA A 136 -6.79 -19.45 0.24
N LEU A 137 -5.90 -20.34 0.71
CA LEU A 137 -4.55 -20.02 1.20
C LEU A 137 -3.44 -20.39 0.19
N LYS A 138 -3.80 -20.78 -1.04
CA LYS A 138 -2.83 -21.09 -2.09
C LYS A 138 -2.01 -19.86 -2.48
N ASN A 139 -0.70 -20.05 -2.62
CA ASN A 139 0.21 -19.09 -3.23
C ASN A 139 0.10 -19.13 -4.77
N ASN A 140 0.95 -18.37 -5.46
CA ASN A 140 0.98 -18.27 -6.92
C ASN A 140 1.33 -19.58 -7.64
N GLN A 141 1.89 -20.57 -6.93
CA GLN A 141 2.13 -21.93 -7.42
C GLN A 141 0.97 -22.88 -7.12
N GLY A 142 -0.14 -22.39 -6.57
CA GLY A 142 -1.30 -23.21 -6.21
C GLY A 142 -1.09 -24.06 -4.96
N SER A 143 -0.09 -23.75 -4.12
CA SER A 143 0.24 -24.52 -2.91
C SER A 143 -0.02 -23.75 -1.62
N HIS A 144 -0.42 -24.48 -0.58
CA HIS A 144 -0.51 -24.01 0.81
C HIS A 144 0.21 -24.98 1.78
N THR A 145 1.02 -25.91 1.26
CA THR A 145 1.58 -27.04 2.03
C THR A 145 2.70 -26.63 2.99
N HIS A 146 3.28 -25.44 2.80
CA HIS A 146 4.30 -24.88 3.68
C HIS A 146 3.73 -24.42 5.03
N TYR A 147 2.41 -24.26 5.15
CA TYR A 147 1.77 -23.99 6.44
C TYR A 147 1.66 -25.28 7.27
N GLY A 148 2.42 -25.35 8.36
CA GLY A 148 2.47 -26.51 9.24
C GLY A 148 1.27 -26.66 10.18
N ASN A 149 0.47 -25.61 10.35
CA ASN A 149 -0.58 -25.56 11.37
C ASN A 149 -2.01 -25.69 10.84
N LEU A 150 -2.19 -25.97 9.54
CA LEU A 150 -3.53 -26.05 8.93
C LEU A 150 -4.39 -27.15 9.56
N GLN A 151 -3.83 -28.35 9.72
CA GLN A 151 -4.56 -29.50 10.26
C GLN A 151 -4.83 -29.37 11.76
N SER A 152 -3.95 -28.70 12.51
CA SER A 152 -4.12 -28.53 13.96
C SER A 152 -5.07 -27.38 14.31
N ASP A 153 -4.95 -26.25 13.61
CA ASP A 153 -5.56 -24.99 14.05
C ASP A 153 -6.77 -24.59 13.19
N HIS A 154 -6.90 -25.17 11.99
CA HIS A 154 -7.86 -24.71 10.97
C HIS A 154 -8.71 -25.83 10.36
N ILE A 155 -8.58 -27.09 10.78
CA ILE A 155 -9.35 -28.22 10.22
C ILE A 155 -10.86 -28.07 10.39
N ASN A 156 -11.30 -27.37 11.44
CA ASN A 156 -12.71 -27.09 11.72
C ASN A 156 -13.17 -25.74 11.15
N LYS A 157 -12.47 -25.19 10.16
CA LYS A 157 -12.80 -23.91 9.54
C LYS A 157 -13.13 -24.08 8.06
N ALA A 158 -14.14 -23.35 7.60
CA ALA A 158 -14.36 -23.08 6.19
C ALA A 158 -13.80 -21.68 5.90
N ILE A 159 -12.94 -21.55 4.89
CA ILE A 159 -12.19 -20.31 4.63
C ILE A 159 -12.44 -19.88 3.19
N ILE A 160 -12.94 -18.66 3.00
CA ILE A 160 -13.20 -18.05 1.70
C ILE A 160 -12.33 -16.80 1.57
N LYS A 161 -11.52 -16.71 0.50
CA LYS A 161 -10.82 -15.48 0.11
C LYS A 161 -11.66 -14.74 -0.94
N LEU A 162 -11.94 -13.47 -0.71
CA LEU A 162 -12.77 -12.66 -1.63
C LEU A 162 -12.30 -11.21 -1.69
N GLN A 163 -12.70 -10.49 -2.74
CA GLN A 163 -12.54 -9.05 -2.85
C GLN A 163 -13.89 -8.36 -2.66
N LEU A 164 -13.90 -7.25 -1.91
CA LEU A 164 -15.10 -6.47 -1.59
C LEU A 164 -15.55 -5.59 -2.75
N ARG A 165 -15.83 -6.22 -3.90
CA ARG A 165 -16.19 -5.53 -5.13
C ARG A 165 -16.97 -6.45 -6.08
N PRO A 166 -17.80 -5.89 -6.98
CA PRO A 166 -18.37 -6.61 -8.10
C PRO A 166 -17.33 -6.79 -9.23
N ASP A 167 -17.67 -7.56 -10.25
CA ASP A 167 -16.84 -7.79 -11.44
C ASP A 167 -16.78 -6.57 -12.38
N GLY A 168 -17.90 -5.85 -12.51
CA GLY A 168 -18.05 -4.75 -13.44
C GLY A 168 -17.76 -3.39 -12.83
N ARG A 169 -17.01 -2.55 -13.57
CA ARG A 169 -16.70 -1.17 -13.20
C ARG A 169 -17.95 -0.33 -12.92
N ALA A 170 -18.97 -0.44 -13.76
CA ALA A 170 -20.20 0.35 -13.63
C ALA A 170 -20.92 0.10 -12.29
N ILE A 171 -21.04 -1.17 -11.88
CA ILE A 171 -21.68 -1.53 -10.60
C ILE A 171 -20.82 -1.05 -9.42
N PHE A 172 -19.49 -1.13 -9.55
CA PHE A 172 -18.58 -0.59 -8.54
C PHE A 172 -18.74 0.93 -8.40
N ASP A 173 -18.78 1.67 -9.50
CA ASP A 173 -19.01 3.12 -9.47
C ASP A 173 -20.35 3.45 -8.79
N GLU A 174 -21.43 2.74 -9.10
CA GLU A 174 -22.72 2.89 -8.39
C GLU A 174 -22.62 2.65 -6.87
N TRP A 175 -21.90 1.61 -6.44
CA TRP A 175 -21.67 1.33 -5.02
C TRP A 175 -20.90 2.48 -4.36
N THR A 176 -19.85 2.97 -5.02
CA THR A 176 -18.99 4.02 -4.48
C THR A 176 -19.68 5.38 -4.46
N GLU A 177 -20.54 5.70 -5.43
CA GLU A 177 -21.33 6.93 -5.47
C GLU A 177 -22.33 6.96 -4.31
N ARG A 178 -23.04 5.86 -4.08
CA ARG A 178 -24.06 5.78 -3.02
C ARG A 178 -23.44 5.74 -1.63
N LEU A 179 -22.35 4.99 -1.47
CA LEU A 179 -21.64 4.95 -0.21
C LEU A 179 -21.00 6.32 0.10
N ALA A 180 -20.54 7.06 -0.92
CA ALA A 180 -19.90 8.37 -0.79
C ALA A 180 -18.79 8.36 0.28
N GLU A 181 -18.90 9.18 1.34
CA GLU A 181 -17.99 9.15 2.51
C GLU A 181 -18.54 8.32 3.67
N GLY A 182 -19.67 7.65 3.48
CA GLY A 182 -20.36 6.85 4.48
C GLY A 182 -19.72 5.49 4.74
N VAL A 183 -20.41 4.75 5.61
CA VAL A 183 -20.05 3.39 6.04
C VAL A 183 -21.26 2.47 5.93
N ILE A 184 -21.04 1.22 5.53
CA ILE A 184 -22.07 0.18 5.50
C ILE A 184 -21.59 -1.03 6.29
N ASN A 185 -22.49 -1.66 7.05
CA ASN A 185 -22.21 -2.96 7.68
C ASN A 185 -22.63 -4.07 6.74
N LEU A 186 -21.89 -5.18 6.74
CA LEU A 186 -22.30 -6.39 6.05
C LEU A 186 -22.70 -7.47 7.05
N GLU A 187 -23.73 -8.23 6.68
CA GLU A 187 -24.17 -9.43 7.37
C GLU A 187 -23.85 -10.67 6.54
N VAL A 188 -23.73 -11.81 7.20
CA VAL A 188 -23.51 -13.10 6.54
C VAL A 188 -24.60 -14.06 6.99
N ALA A 189 -25.31 -14.65 6.02
CA ALA A 189 -26.17 -15.80 6.28
C ALA A 189 -25.44 -17.06 5.82
N VAL A 190 -25.43 -18.09 6.68
CA VAL A 190 -24.73 -19.35 6.44
C VAL A 190 -25.63 -20.53 6.74
N GLU A 191 -25.52 -21.57 5.93
CA GLU A 191 -26.22 -22.83 6.11
C GLU A 191 -25.38 -23.99 5.57
N ARG A 192 -25.77 -25.22 5.91
CA ARG A 192 -25.17 -26.40 5.29
C ARG A 192 -25.70 -26.56 3.87
N THR A 193 -24.80 -26.85 2.93
CA THR A 193 -25.16 -27.06 1.51
C THR A 193 -26.14 -28.22 1.32
N ASP A 194 -26.13 -29.22 2.21
CA ASP A 194 -27.05 -30.37 2.15
C ASP A 194 -28.42 -30.11 2.80
N ASN A 195 -28.68 -28.89 3.28
CA ASN A 195 -29.91 -28.46 3.95
C ASN A 195 -30.30 -29.26 5.20
N ASN A 196 -29.38 -30.05 5.76
CA ASN A 196 -29.62 -30.72 7.03
C ASN A 196 -29.55 -29.72 8.19
N PRO A 197 -30.22 -30.00 9.32
CA PRO A 197 -30.17 -29.15 10.50
C PRO A 197 -28.74 -28.83 10.98
N CYS A 198 -28.57 -27.64 11.57
CA CYS A 198 -27.32 -27.18 12.16
C CYS A 198 -27.60 -26.30 13.38
N ALA A 199 -26.72 -26.33 14.38
CA ALA A 199 -26.75 -25.39 15.48
C ALA A 199 -25.94 -24.11 15.15
N TYR A 200 -26.40 -22.96 15.62
CA TYR A 200 -25.75 -21.66 15.37
C TYR A 200 -25.37 -20.98 16.68
N LYS A 201 -24.17 -20.36 16.73
CA LYS A 201 -23.65 -19.67 17.92
C LYS A 201 -23.73 -20.57 19.16
N ASP A 202 -24.41 -20.13 20.22
CA ASP A 202 -24.64 -20.87 21.48
C ASP A 202 -25.97 -21.65 21.50
N GLY A 203 -26.63 -21.85 20.35
CA GLY A 203 -27.89 -22.58 20.26
C GLY A 203 -27.77 -24.03 20.77
N GLN A 204 -28.79 -24.54 21.47
CA GLN A 204 -28.74 -25.87 22.09
C GLN A 204 -29.35 -26.98 21.22
N GLU A 205 -29.84 -26.64 20.03
CA GLU A 205 -30.53 -27.54 19.11
C GLU A 205 -30.08 -27.29 17.67
N GLU A 206 -30.10 -28.33 16.84
CA GLU A 206 -29.92 -28.20 15.40
C GLU A 206 -31.26 -27.84 14.74
N ILE A 207 -31.26 -26.76 13.95
CA ILE A 207 -32.47 -26.25 13.30
C ILE A 207 -32.28 -26.19 11.78
N ASN A 208 -33.38 -26.25 11.05
CA ASN A 208 -33.39 -26.07 9.59
C ASN A 208 -33.25 -24.59 9.21
N GLY A 209 -32.59 -24.33 8.07
CA GLY A 209 -32.42 -23.01 7.48
C GLY A 209 -31.16 -22.28 7.97
N ALA A 210 -30.93 -21.10 7.41
CA ALA A 210 -29.68 -20.34 7.62
C ALA A 210 -29.59 -19.59 8.95
N GLY A 211 -28.40 -19.63 9.55
CA GLY A 211 -28.02 -18.77 10.66
C GLY A 211 -27.49 -17.43 10.15
N ILE A 212 -27.82 -16.34 10.84
CA ILE A 212 -27.38 -14.98 10.49
C ILE A 212 -26.33 -14.53 11.51
N PHE A 213 -25.22 -14.00 10.98
CA PHE A 213 -24.08 -13.50 11.73
C PHE A 213 -23.77 -12.05 11.32
N LEU A 214 -23.06 -11.33 12.20
CA LEU A 214 -22.68 -9.92 12.03
C LEU A 214 -23.88 -8.96 11.90
N ASN A 215 -25.05 -9.38 12.37
CA ASN A 215 -26.31 -8.63 12.36
C ASN A 215 -26.64 -7.94 13.69
N ASP A 216 -25.68 -7.88 14.61
CA ASP A 216 -25.81 -7.25 15.93
C ASP A 216 -24.60 -6.34 16.23
N ASP A 217 -24.62 -5.65 17.37
CA ASP A 217 -23.64 -4.63 17.73
C ASP A 217 -22.38 -5.19 18.43
N THR A 218 -22.22 -6.51 18.52
CA THR A 218 -21.07 -7.12 19.24
C THR A 218 -19.75 -7.05 18.47
N GLY A 219 -19.81 -6.82 17.16
CA GLY A 219 -18.65 -6.72 16.27
C GLY A 219 -19.05 -6.67 14.81
N ARG A 220 -19.53 -5.49 14.35
CA ARG A 220 -19.95 -5.29 12.95
C ARG A 220 -18.75 -5.22 12.01
N PHE A 221 -18.85 -5.91 10.86
CA PHE A 221 -17.93 -5.70 9.74
C PHE A 221 -18.34 -4.48 8.94
N ARG A 222 -17.53 -3.42 9.02
CA ARG A 222 -17.79 -2.14 8.37
C ARG A 222 -16.97 -2.00 7.10
N VAL A 223 -17.61 -1.47 6.06
CA VAL A 223 -17.00 -1.20 4.76
C VAL A 223 -17.14 0.27 4.42
N VAL A 224 -16.04 0.88 4.03
CA VAL A 224 -15.94 2.29 3.62
C VAL A 224 -15.43 2.44 2.19
N ASN A 225 -15.52 3.66 1.69
CA ASN A 225 -15.19 4.03 0.34
C ASN A 225 -13.88 4.83 0.25
N LYS A 226 -12.81 4.22 -0.26
CA LYS A 226 -11.49 4.85 -0.41
C LYS A 226 -10.81 4.38 -1.69
N ASN A 227 -9.80 5.12 -2.17
CA ASN A 227 -8.87 4.59 -3.17
C ASN A 227 -7.84 3.72 -2.47
N ILE A 228 -7.46 2.59 -3.05
CA ILE A 228 -6.44 1.71 -2.47
C ILE A 228 -5.30 1.45 -3.44
N TYR A 229 -4.08 1.42 -2.90
CA TYR A 229 -2.90 0.88 -3.56
C TYR A 229 -2.43 -0.33 -2.76
N THR A 230 -2.34 -1.46 -3.45
CA THR A 230 -1.83 -2.72 -2.90
C THR A 230 -0.45 -2.93 -3.48
N ILE A 231 0.57 -2.88 -2.63
CA ILE A 231 1.99 -2.96 -2.98
C ILE A 231 2.53 -4.29 -2.43
N HIS A 232 3.17 -5.10 -3.27
CA HIS A 232 3.75 -6.38 -2.89
C HIS A 232 5.28 -6.31 -2.88
N HIS A 233 5.89 -6.90 -1.85
CA HIS A 233 7.31 -7.23 -1.85
C HIS A 233 7.68 -8.07 -3.09
N GLY A 234 8.88 -7.88 -3.63
CA GLY A 234 9.33 -8.57 -4.86
C GLY A 234 9.30 -10.09 -4.78
N SER A 235 9.57 -10.65 -3.59
CA SER A 235 9.54 -12.09 -3.31
C SER A 235 8.19 -12.61 -2.78
N ASN A 236 7.15 -11.77 -2.72
CA ASN A 236 5.85 -12.20 -2.22
C ASN A 236 5.22 -13.22 -3.20
N THR A 237 5.18 -14.49 -2.78
CA THR A 237 4.63 -15.60 -3.59
C THR A 237 3.10 -15.62 -3.65
N TYR A 238 2.40 -14.74 -2.94
CA TYR A 238 0.95 -14.56 -2.99
C TYR A 238 0.51 -13.43 -3.91
N ASN A 239 1.47 -12.72 -4.50
CA ASN A 239 1.21 -11.76 -5.55
C ASN A 239 0.71 -12.49 -6.81
N THR A 240 -0.56 -12.25 -7.15
CA THR A 240 -1.23 -12.83 -8.32
C THR A 240 -1.39 -11.83 -9.46
N LEU A 241 -0.65 -10.72 -9.42
CA LEU A 241 -0.67 -9.73 -10.49
C LEU A 241 0.03 -10.26 -11.75
N THR A 242 -0.23 -9.59 -12.86
CA THR A 242 0.27 -9.93 -14.20
C THR A 242 1.79 -10.11 -14.23
N VAL A 243 2.25 -11.19 -14.86
CA VAL A 243 3.66 -11.41 -15.21
C VAL A 243 4.07 -10.42 -16.30
N VAL A 244 5.10 -9.60 -16.04
CA VAL A 244 5.65 -8.60 -16.97
C VAL A 244 6.94 -9.05 -17.65
N ASN A 245 7.65 -10.00 -17.06
CA ASN A 245 8.76 -10.71 -17.70
C ASN A 245 8.65 -12.18 -17.32
N PRO A 246 8.64 -13.15 -18.25
CA PRO A 246 8.58 -14.56 -17.91
C PRO A 246 9.93 -15.17 -17.50
N ASP A 247 11.07 -14.55 -17.81
CA ASP A 247 12.40 -15.12 -17.53
C ASP A 247 13.45 -14.05 -17.12
N PRO A 248 13.88 -14.00 -15.84
CA PRO A 248 13.20 -14.64 -14.70
C PRO A 248 11.77 -14.10 -14.54
N GLU A 249 10.85 -14.91 -13.99
CA GLU A 249 9.46 -14.48 -13.79
C GLU A 249 9.43 -13.24 -12.87
N ARG A 250 8.96 -12.12 -13.43
CA ARG A 250 8.73 -10.86 -12.72
C ARG A 250 7.27 -10.49 -12.88
N ARG A 251 6.58 -10.32 -11.75
CA ARG A 251 5.19 -9.84 -11.70
C ARG A 251 5.15 -8.34 -11.42
N ARG A 252 4.06 -7.69 -11.84
CA ARG A 252 3.74 -6.35 -11.36
C ARG A 252 3.71 -6.37 -9.83
N ARG A 253 4.27 -5.35 -9.20
CA ARG A 253 4.31 -5.25 -7.74
C ARG A 253 3.15 -4.46 -7.16
N ILE A 254 2.42 -3.71 -7.99
CA ILE A 254 1.41 -2.77 -7.51
C ILE A 254 0.14 -2.90 -8.35
N GLN A 255 -1.00 -2.85 -7.68
CA GLN A 255 -2.33 -2.67 -8.26
C GLN A 255 -3.06 -1.57 -7.49
N LYS A 256 -3.98 -0.89 -8.18
CA LYS A 256 -4.87 0.08 -7.53
C LYS A 256 -6.33 -0.24 -7.76
N VAL A 257 -7.17 0.26 -6.86
CA VAL A 257 -8.61 0.39 -7.08
C VAL A 257 -8.95 1.86 -6.91
N VAL A 258 -9.31 2.48 -8.03
CA VAL A 258 -9.67 3.88 -8.13
C VAL A 258 -11.16 4.02 -7.88
N ASN A 259 -11.46 4.95 -6.99
CA ASN A 259 -12.80 5.36 -6.67
C ASN A 259 -12.91 6.88 -6.89
N ASN A 260 -13.75 7.27 -7.85
CA ASN A 260 -13.93 8.67 -8.25
C ASN A 260 -14.71 9.48 -7.22
N HIS A 261 -15.37 8.83 -6.27
CA HIS A 261 -16.18 9.43 -5.22
C HIS A 261 -15.44 9.51 -3.87
N SER A 262 -14.11 9.32 -3.87
CA SER A 262 -13.27 9.50 -2.69
C SER A 262 -11.98 10.24 -3.05
N THR A 263 -11.60 11.19 -2.20
CA THR A 263 -10.33 11.92 -2.26
C THR A 263 -9.25 11.25 -1.41
N ASP A 264 -9.59 10.28 -0.57
CA ASP A 264 -8.61 9.61 0.28
C ASP A 264 -8.01 8.40 -0.42
N ILE A 265 -6.69 8.25 -0.25
CA ILE A 265 -5.90 7.11 -0.72
C ILE A 265 -5.30 6.40 0.47
N ILE A 266 -5.39 5.07 0.49
CA ILE A 266 -4.74 4.23 1.49
C ILE A 266 -3.72 3.31 0.79
N TYR A 267 -2.50 3.30 1.31
CA TYR A 267 -1.41 2.48 0.81
C TYR A 267 -1.24 1.26 1.72
N PHE A 268 -1.41 0.07 1.15
CA PHE A 268 -1.14 -1.20 1.80
C PHE A 268 0.11 -1.83 1.21
N TYR A 269 0.99 -2.32 2.09
CA TYR A 269 2.14 -3.10 1.72
C TYR A 269 1.95 -4.54 2.19
N TYR A 270 2.26 -5.50 1.32
CA TYR A 270 2.25 -6.93 1.62
C TYR A 270 3.68 -7.42 1.60
N ASP A 271 4.18 -7.84 2.77
CA ASP A 271 5.57 -8.29 2.93
C ASP A 271 5.85 -9.60 2.16
N GLN A 272 7.08 -10.13 2.28
CA GLN A 272 7.47 -11.40 1.65
C GLN A 272 6.60 -12.60 2.06
N ASN A 273 5.99 -12.56 3.25
CA ASN A 273 5.12 -13.59 3.81
C ASN A 273 3.63 -13.30 3.56
N ASP A 274 3.32 -12.24 2.82
CA ASP A 274 1.96 -11.76 2.53
C ASP A 274 1.19 -11.28 3.77
N ASN A 275 1.92 -10.77 4.77
CA ASN A 275 1.33 -9.99 5.84
C ASN A 275 0.95 -8.60 5.34
N GLU A 276 -0.26 -8.17 5.67
CA GLU A 276 -0.74 -6.84 5.34
C GLU A 276 -0.26 -5.77 6.33
N HIS A 277 0.31 -4.69 5.80
CA HIS A 277 0.71 -3.48 6.50
C HIS A 277 -0.05 -2.27 5.94
N ARG A 278 -0.86 -1.62 6.78
CA ARG A 278 -1.48 -0.33 6.43
C ARG A 278 -0.43 0.78 6.63
N ILE A 279 0.24 1.17 5.56
CA ILE A 279 1.40 2.07 5.62
C ILE A 279 0.98 3.49 6.00
N CYS A 280 0.09 4.09 5.22
CA CYS A 280 -0.41 5.45 5.47
C CYS A 280 -1.69 5.73 4.67
N SER A 281 -2.38 6.81 5.04
CA SER A 281 -3.44 7.42 4.23
C SER A 281 -3.10 8.85 3.84
N ARG A 282 -3.41 9.25 2.60
CA ARG A 282 -3.20 10.62 2.10
C ARG A 282 -4.42 11.16 1.37
N PRO A 283 -4.79 12.43 1.57
CA PRO A 283 -5.72 13.11 0.69
C PRO A 283 -5.04 13.34 -0.67
N LYS A 284 -5.76 13.03 -1.74
CA LYS A 284 -5.38 13.37 -3.11
C LYS A 284 -5.96 14.73 -3.47
N VAL A 285 -5.15 15.56 -4.10
CA VAL A 285 -5.56 16.87 -4.60
C VAL A 285 -5.43 16.85 -6.12
N SER A 286 -6.53 17.15 -6.81
CA SER A 286 -6.54 17.27 -8.27
C SER A 286 -6.20 18.71 -8.65
N VAL A 287 -5.10 18.90 -9.35
CA VAL A 287 -4.63 20.21 -9.81
C VAL A 287 -4.46 20.24 -11.32
N THR A 288 -4.55 21.42 -11.93
CA THR A 288 -4.36 21.56 -13.38
C THR A 288 -2.96 21.11 -13.78
N ARG A 289 -2.88 20.27 -14.82
CA ARG A 289 -1.58 19.83 -15.36
C ARG A 289 -0.76 21.02 -15.81
N LYS A 290 0.56 20.95 -15.66
CA LYS A 290 1.50 21.96 -16.14
C LYS A 290 2.53 21.36 -17.08
N ARG A 291 3.15 22.24 -17.87
CA ARG A 291 4.32 21.95 -18.69
C ARG A 291 5.27 23.14 -18.62
N ARG A 292 6.56 22.89 -18.37
CA ARG A 292 7.56 23.97 -18.50
C ARG A 292 7.71 24.35 -19.97
N VAL A 293 7.69 25.64 -20.25
CA VAL A 293 8.00 26.19 -21.58
C VAL A 293 9.14 27.20 -21.48
N ASN A 294 9.85 27.42 -22.59
CA ASN A 294 11.05 28.25 -22.60
C ASN A 294 10.76 29.76 -22.59
N ALA A 295 9.59 30.18 -23.09
CA ALA A 295 9.21 31.58 -23.17
C ALA A 295 8.23 31.93 -22.06
N VAL A 296 8.55 32.98 -21.29
CA VAL A 296 7.62 33.58 -20.33
C VAL A 296 6.66 34.48 -21.11
N PRO A 297 5.33 34.25 -21.05
CA PRO A 297 4.39 35.08 -21.79
C PRO A 297 4.32 36.51 -21.23
N PRO A 298 3.91 37.50 -22.05
CA PRO A 298 3.59 38.84 -21.58
C PRO A 298 2.56 38.82 -20.44
N LEU A 299 2.60 39.80 -19.54
CA LEU A 299 1.75 39.84 -18.34
C LEU A 299 0.25 39.67 -18.68
N ALA A 300 -0.24 40.33 -19.73
CA ALA A 300 -1.63 40.24 -20.17
C ALA A 300 -2.08 38.82 -20.59
N GLN A 301 -1.13 37.92 -20.91
CA GLN A 301 -1.42 36.54 -21.30
C GLN A 301 -1.26 35.53 -20.14
N ARG A 302 -0.74 35.96 -18.98
CA ARG A 302 -0.57 35.10 -17.80
C ARG A 302 -1.91 34.84 -17.08
N GLY A 303 -2.89 35.72 -17.28
CA GLY A 303 -4.15 35.71 -16.55
C GLY A 303 -4.02 36.42 -15.20
N ASP A 304 -5.01 36.22 -14.33
CA ASP A 304 -5.04 36.84 -13.00
C ASP A 304 -4.05 36.14 -12.06
N LEU A 305 -3.37 36.91 -11.22
CA LEU A 305 -2.51 36.38 -10.16
C LEU A 305 -3.40 35.88 -9.02
N SER A 306 -3.34 34.58 -8.71
CA SER A 306 -4.11 33.98 -7.62
C SER A 306 -3.30 33.78 -6.35
N GLN A 307 -1.99 33.56 -6.47
CA GLN A 307 -1.12 33.31 -5.31
C GLN A 307 0.31 33.79 -5.57
N THR A 308 0.94 34.34 -4.54
CA THR A 308 2.38 34.57 -4.47
C THR A 308 2.95 33.71 -3.35
N ILE A 309 3.96 32.90 -3.66
CA ILE A 309 4.69 32.09 -2.70
C ILE A 309 6.10 32.67 -2.58
N ASP A 310 6.40 33.31 -1.46
CA ASP A 310 7.72 33.87 -1.18
C ASP A 310 8.66 32.79 -0.61
N PHE A 311 9.85 32.67 -1.21
CA PHE A 311 10.91 31.75 -0.80
C PHE A 311 12.10 32.45 -0.12
N THR A 312 12.04 33.76 0.09
CA THR A 312 13.14 34.52 0.71
C THR A 312 13.53 33.94 2.06
N ALA A 313 12.56 33.64 2.92
CA ALA A 313 12.81 33.03 4.24
C ALA A 313 13.39 31.62 4.13
N ASN A 314 12.95 30.82 3.16
CA ASN A 314 13.47 29.47 2.95
C ASN A 314 14.89 29.45 2.43
N ARG A 315 15.22 30.35 1.51
CA ARG A 315 16.57 30.50 1.00
C ARG A 315 17.51 30.95 2.10
N ALA A 316 17.05 31.86 2.96
CA ALA A 316 17.77 32.21 4.19
C ALA A 316 17.95 31.00 5.12
N ALA A 317 16.96 30.11 5.17
CA ALA A 317 17.06 28.83 5.86
C ALA A 317 17.88 27.76 5.10
N GLY A 318 18.29 28.02 3.86
CA GLY A 318 19.19 27.19 3.04
C GLY A 318 18.52 26.27 2.00
N GLU A 319 17.30 26.56 1.57
CA GLU A 319 16.72 25.93 0.36
C GLU A 319 17.57 26.23 -0.88
N GLN A 320 17.98 25.19 -1.62
CA GLN A 320 18.86 25.31 -2.79
C GLN A 320 18.07 25.58 -4.08
N ILE A 321 17.27 26.64 -4.07
CA ILE A 321 16.59 27.18 -5.26
C ILE A 321 16.97 28.64 -5.45
N ASP A 322 17.12 29.08 -6.69
CA ASP A 322 17.46 30.47 -7.03
C ASP A 322 16.23 31.36 -7.25
N ALA A 323 15.02 30.80 -7.29
CA ALA A 323 13.77 31.58 -7.32
C ALA A 323 13.58 32.38 -6.02
N HIS A 324 13.12 33.63 -6.14
CA HIS A 324 12.77 34.46 -4.99
C HIS A 324 11.32 34.19 -4.55
N GLN A 325 10.44 33.98 -5.52
CA GLN A 325 9.03 33.69 -5.35
C GLN A 325 8.50 32.83 -6.50
N LEU A 326 7.33 32.22 -6.27
CA LEU A 326 6.46 31.74 -7.33
C LEU A 326 5.22 32.61 -7.42
N LEU A 327 4.89 33.02 -8.64
CA LEU A 327 3.69 33.76 -8.97
C LEU A 327 2.75 32.82 -9.73
N VAL A 328 1.71 32.35 -9.05
CA VAL A 328 0.70 31.44 -9.60
C VAL A 328 -0.39 32.28 -10.24
N TYR A 329 -0.53 32.17 -11.55
CA TYR A 329 -1.57 32.81 -12.33
C TYR A 329 -2.58 31.79 -12.88
N THR A 330 -3.73 32.28 -13.33
CA THR A 330 -4.78 31.46 -13.96
C THR A 330 -4.27 30.61 -15.14
N ASN A 331 -3.27 31.08 -15.90
CA ASN A 331 -2.74 30.33 -17.06
C ASN A 331 -1.40 29.62 -16.80
N GLY A 332 -0.82 29.72 -15.61
CA GLY A 332 0.46 29.08 -15.30
C GLY A 332 1.19 29.68 -14.11
N THR A 333 2.36 29.13 -13.80
CA THR A 333 3.19 29.58 -12.66
C THR A 333 4.52 30.13 -13.18
N LEU A 334 4.89 31.33 -12.72
CA LEU A 334 6.20 31.94 -12.97
C LEU A 334 7.09 31.76 -11.74
N GLY A 335 8.30 31.24 -11.92
CA GLY A 335 9.37 31.35 -10.91
C GLY A 335 10.41 32.37 -11.34
N ASP A 336 10.73 33.32 -10.45
CA ASP A 336 11.58 34.50 -10.72
C ASP A 336 13.00 34.34 -10.15
N GLY A 337 13.72 33.35 -10.68
CA GLY A 337 15.12 33.13 -10.33
C GLY A 337 16.11 33.85 -11.24
N ALA A 338 17.35 33.35 -11.30
CA ALA A 338 18.38 33.89 -12.18
C ALA A 338 17.97 33.82 -13.65
N THR A 339 17.13 32.84 -13.99
CA THR A 339 16.39 32.83 -15.25
C THR A 339 14.94 32.47 -15.01
N ASP A 340 14.04 33.41 -15.30
CA ASP A 340 12.61 33.19 -15.19
C ASP A 340 12.17 31.91 -15.92
N LYS A 341 11.31 31.12 -15.27
CA LYS A 341 10.71 29.91 -15.85
C LYS A 341 9.20 29.97 -15.77
N TRP A 342 8.54 29.62 -16.88
CA TRP A 342 7.09 29.54 -16.97
C TRP A 342 6.61 28.09 -17.05
N TYR A 343 5.68 27.73 -16.15
CA TYR A 343 4.97 26.46 -16.12
C TYR A 343 3.54 26.69 -16.58
N ALA A 344 3.32 26.52 -17.88
CA ALA A 344 2.02 26.78 -18.50
C ALA A 344 1.01 25.69 -18.11
N ASN A 345 -0.21 26.11 -17.74
CA ASN A 345 -1.32 25.18 -17.53
C ASN A 345 -1.64 24.45 -18.84
N GLN A 346 -1.96 23.16 -18.73
CA GLN A 346 -2.32 22.25 -19.81
C GLN A 346 -3.77 21.79 -19.62
N PRO A 347 -4.45 21.32 -20.68
CA PRO A 347 -5.74 20.66 -20.54
C PRO A 347 -5.65 19.45 -19.59
N GLY A 348 -6.67 19.30 -18.75
CA GLY A 348 -6.79 18.20 -17.80
C GLY A 348 -6.07 18.43 -16.47
N ASN A 349 -6.27 17.47 -15.56
CA ASN A 349 -5.73 17.52 -14.20
C ASN A 349 -4.74 16.38 -13.94
N VAL A 350 -3.94 16.57 -12.89
CA VAL A 350 -3.10 15.55 -12.27
C VAL A 350 -3.49 15.46 -10.81
N ASP A 351 -3.62 14.24 -10.31
CA ASP A 351 -3.76 14.01 -8.88
C ASP A 351 -2.38 13.97 -8.23
N LEU A 352 -2.23 14.69 -7.13
CA LEU A 352 -1.03 14.72 -6.30
C LEU A 352 -1.35 14.32 -4.87
N VAL A 353 -0.37 13.71 -4.21
CA VAL A 353 -0.33 13.55 -2.76
C VAL A 353 0.90 14.25 -2.22
N ASP A 354 0.77 14.82 -1.03
CA ASP A 354 1.92 15.33 -0.28
C ASP A 354 2.60 14.16 0.45
N MET A 355 3.91 14.05 0.28
CA MET A 355 4.77 13.01 0.83
C MET A 355 5.23 13.32 2.26
N ASP A 356 5.05 14.54 2.76
CA ASP A 356 5.38 14.87 4.14
C ASP A 356 4.25 14.45 5.08
N ILE A 357 4.34 13.20 5.55
CA ILE A 357 3.32 12.59 6.40
C ILE A 357 3.37 13.15 7.82
N LEU A 358 4.57 13.48 8.30
CA LEU A 358 4.78 14.10 9.59
C LEU A 358 4.55 15.62 9.58
N ALA A 359 4.25 16.20 8.40
CA ALA A 359 3.90 17.61 8.19
C ALA A 359 4.94 18.57 8.79
N ASN A 360 6.22 18.36 8.46
CA ASN A 360 7.28 19.21 8.97
C ASN A 360 7.34 20.54 8.22
N ASP A 361 7.40 21.64 8.95
CA ASP A 361 7.66 22.95 8.36
C ASP A 361 9.11 23.11 7.85
N GLY A 362 9.99 22.13 8.15
CA GLY A 362 11.42 22.19 7.93
C GLY A 362 11.77 22.48 6.47
N VAL A 363 12.49 23.56 6.20
CA VAL A 363 13.10 23.87 4.92
C VAL A 363 14.52 24.33 5.20
N GLY A 364 15.53 23.76 4.53
CA GLY A 364 16.92 24.12 4.76
C GLY A 364 17.92 22.98 4.57
N PRO A 365 19.18 23.13 5.05
CA PRO A 365 20.23 22.15 4.90
C PRO A 365 20.14 21.00 5.88
N GLN A 366 19.28 21.09 6.89
CA GLN A 366 19.01 19.98 7.77
C GLN A 366 18.06 18.99 7.08
N ILE A 367 18.35 17.71 7.27
CA ILE A 367 17.41 16.65 6.90
C ILE A 367 16.29 16.67 7.94
N PHE A 368 15.05 16.70 7.47
CA PHE A 368 13.88 16.51 8.32
C PHE A 368 13.13 15.25 7.90
N GLU A 369 12.59 14.54 8.89
CA GLU A 369 11.94 13.26 8.69
C GLU A 369 10.52 13.45 8.20
N ALA A 370 10.24 12.99 6.99
CA ALA A 370 8.92 13.11 6.38
C ALA A 370 8.01 11.94 6.76
N PHE A 371 8.61 10.77 6.99
CA PHE A 371 7.90 9.55 7.30
C PHE A 371 8.77 8.51 7.99
N ASN A 372 8.17 7.76 8.92
CA ASN A 372 8.82 6.70 9.67
C ASN A 372 7.79 5.65 10.12
N TYR A 373 7.44 4.76 9.20
CA TYR A 373 6.70 3.55 9.52
C TYR A 373 7.66 2.49 10.03
N ASN A 374 7.37 1.89 11.19
CA ASN A 374 8.17 0.81 11.76
C ASN A 374 7.27 -0.12 12.57
N GLN A 375 6.77 -1.18 11.94
CA GLN A 375 5.90 -2.16 12.58
C GLN A 375 6.14 -3.55 12.00
N ASN A 376 6.19 -4.56 12.86
CA ASN A 376 6.25 -5.99 12.50
C ASN A 376 7.33 -6.31 11.45
N GLY A 377 8.52 -5.73 11.60
CA GLY A 377 9.66 -5.98 10.70
C GLY A 377 9.64 -5.22 9.37
N VAL A 378 8.57 -4.48 9.05
CA VAL A 378 8.52 -3.56 7.91
C VAL A 378 8.87 -2.16 8.37
N ILE A 379 9.88 -1.57 7.75
CA ILE A 379 10.34 -0.21 8.03
C ILE A 379 10.37 0.60 6.73
N ILE A 380 9.69 1.74 6.73
CA ILE A 380 9.72 2.72 5.63
C ILE A 380 10.07 4.06 6.25
N ARG A 381 11.27 4.56 5.95
CA ARG A 381 11.79 5.78 6.53
C ARG A 381 12.42 6.65 5.45
N TYR A 382 11.94 7.89 5.33
CA TYR A 382 12.53 8.87 4.45
C TYR A 382 12.39 10.29 4.97
N GLY A 383 13.22 11.17 4.44
CA GLY A 383 13.24 12.58 4.75
C GLY A 383 13.36 13.45 3.50
N PHE A 384 13.35 14.74 3.74
CA PHE A 384 13.62 15.74 2.72
C PHE A 384 14.74 16.66 3.20
N GLN A 385 15.40 17.29 2.23
CA GLN A 385 16.41 18.31 2.47
C GLN A 385 16.31 19.35 1.34
N HIS A 386 16.58 20.61 1.65
CA HIS A 386 16.65 21.70 0.67
C HIS A 386 15.39 21.91 -0.19
N THR A 387 14.19 21.53 0.27
CA THR A 387 13.02 21.52 -0.63
C THR A 387 11.66 21.66 0.05
N ARG A 388 10.78 22.43 -0.59
CA ARG A 388 9.33 22.39 -0.42
C ARG A 388 8.61 21.52 -1.48
N ARG A 389 9.34 20.96 -2.45
CA ARG A 389 8.75 20.16 -3.54
C ARG A 389 8.41 18.75 -3.06
N ARG A 390 7.36 18.61 -2.25
CA ARG A 390 6.98 17.34 -1.57
C ARG A 390 5.73 16.69 -2.16
N SER A 391 5.28 17.16 -3.32
CA SER A 391 4.11 16.60 -4.00
C SER A 391 4.53 15.66 -5.12
N ILE A 392 3.84 14.53 -5.20
CA ILE A 392 4.11 13.44 -6.15
C ILE A 392 2.79 12.84 -6.63
N GLN A 393 2.78 12.19 -7.79
CA GLN A 393 1.61 11.41 -8.20
C GLN A 393 1.40 10.20 -7.27
N PRO A 394 0.14 9.84 -6.95
CA PRO A 394 -0.17 8.68 -6.11
C PRO A 394 0.45 7.37 -6.58
N ASP A 395 0.48 7.15 -7.90
CA ASP A 395 1.08 5.97 -8.52
C ASP A 395 2.58 5.88 -8.19
N SER A 396 3.32 6.97 -8.47
CA SER A 396 4.75 7.04 -8.18
C SER A 396 5.06 6.96 -6.69
N PHE A 397 4.17 7.48 -5.84
CA PHE A 397 4.32 7.35 -4.39
C PHE A 397 4.21 5.89 -3.92
N ALA A 398 3.27 5.12 -4.48
CA ALA A 398 3.17 3.70 -4.18
C ALA A 398 4.46 2.95 -4.55
N GLY A 399 5.03 3.26 -5.72
CA GLY A 399 6.32 2.69 -6.14
C GLY A 399 7.47 3.09 -5.23
N PHE A 400 7.49 4.36 -4.79
CA PHE A 400 8.51 4.84 -3.85
C PHE A 400 8.41 4.12 -2.51
N LEU A 401 7.23 4.07 -1.89
CA LEU A 401 6.99 3.37 -0.62
C LEU A 401 7.38 1.87 -0.70
N GLY A 402 6.96 1.18 -1.77
CA GLY A 402 7.31 -0.22 -1.99
C GLY A 402 8.80 -0.46 -2.13
N SER A 403 9.49 0.43 -2.84
CA SER A 403 10.95 0.37 -3.01
C SER A 403 11.67 0.50 -1.69
N LEU A 404 11.26 1.44 -0.85
CA LEU A 404 11.90 1.67 0.46
C LEU A 404 11.66 0.51 1.42
N ALA A 405 10.43 -0.04 1.44
CA ALA A 405 10.10 -1.20 2.26
C ALA A 405 10.97 -2.40 1.88
N GLN A 406 11.06 -2.72 0.58
CA GLN A 406 11.84 -3.84 0.09
C GLN A 406 13.33 -3.65 0.33
N PHE A 407 13.88 -2.47 0.02
CA PHE A 407 15.30 -2.17 0.27
C PHE A 407 15.67 -2.41 1.74
N ARG A 408 14.79 -2.03 2.67
CA ARG A 408 15.03 -2.26 4.09
C ARG A 408 14.86 -3.73 4.51
N GLN A 409 13.93 -4.46 3.93
CA GLN A 409 13.75 -5.89 4.18
C GLN A 409 14.88 -6.75 3.62
N GLU A 410 15.54 -6.30 2.55
CA GLU A 410 16.77 -6.90 2.00
C GLU A 410 18.03 -6.58 2.85
N GLY A 411 17.88 -5.85 3.96
CA GLY A 411 18.92 -5.64 4.96
C GLY A 411 19.64 -4.28 4.86
N HIS A 412 19.22 -3.40 3.95
CA HIS A 412 19.89 -2.12 3.73
C HIS A 412 19.35 -1.04 4.66
N THR A 413 20.23 -0.32 5.37
CA THR A 413 19.81 0.54 6.48
C THR A 413 19.82 2.04 6.19
N HIS A 414 20.18 2.43 4.98
CA HIS A 414 20.31 3.84 4.56
C HIS A 414 19.04 4.65 4.79
N TYR A 415 19.22 5.83 5.35
CA TYR A 415 18.18 6.83 5.43
C TYR A 415 18.02 7.53 4.08
N ILE A 416 16.87 7.33 3.42
CA ILE A 416 16.61 7.89 2.10
C ILE A 416 16.13 9.33 2.24
N VAL A 417 16.80 10.25 1.54
CA VAL A 417 16.48 11.68 1.58
C VAL A 417 16.23 12.18 0.18
N SER A 418 15.12 12.89 -0.02
CA SER A 418 14.78 13.50 -1.29
C SER A 418 15.08 15.01 -1.31
N GLN A 419 15.57 15.50 -2.46
CA GLN A 419 15.67 16.93 -2.77
C GLN A 419 14.40 17.46 -3.45
N GLY A 420 13.39 16.59 -3.60
CA GLY A 420 12.02 16.93 -3.94
C GLY A 420 11.57 16.46 -5.31
N PHE A 421 10.25 16.49 -5.47
CA PHE A 421 9.47 16.16 -6.66
C PHE A 421 8.88 17.47 -7.20
N SER A 422 7.56 17.70 -7.08
CA SER A 422 6.90 18.94 -7.46
C SER A 422 6.40 19.76 -6.27
N TYR A 423 6.06 21.02 -6.51
CA TYR A 423 5.21 21.79 -5.61
C TYR A 423 3.76 21.29 -5.68
N SER A 424 2.94 21.72 -4.72
CA SER A 424 1.52 21.33 -4.62
C SER A 424 0.66 21.83 -5.77
N ASP A 425 1.13 22.84 -6.52
CA ASP A 425 0.47 23.35 -7.72
C ASP A 425 0.92 22.62 -9.00
N ALA A 426 1.64 21.50 -8.90
CA ALA A 426 2.28 20.76 -10.00
C ALA A 426 3.45 21.47 -10.71
N SER A 427 3.86 22.68 -10.31
CA SER A 427 5.09 23.32 -10.83
C SER A 427 6.34 22.74 -10.16
N CYS A 428 7.54 23.04 -10.67
CA CYS A 428 8.76 22.41 -10.16
C CYS A 428 10.06 23.19 -10.40
N TYR A 429 10.02 24.52 -10.23
CA TYR A 429 11.19 25.39 -10.42
C TYR A 429 12.49 24.82 -9.81
N PRO A 430 13.63 24.80 -10.54
CA PRO A 430 13.84 25.23 -11.94
C PRO A 430 13.66 24.11 -12.99
N SER A 431 13.39 22.88 -12.55
CA SER A 431 13.37 21.68 -13.41
C SER A 431 12.25 21.74 -14.46
N ALA A 432 12.39 20.97 -15.53
CA ALA A 432 11.32 20.74 -16.50
C ALA A 432 10.61 19.39 -16.29
N GLU A 433 11.27 18.42 -15.66
CA GLU A 433 10.82 17.02 -15.61
C GLU A 433 10.03 16.68 -14.36
N HIS A 434 10.25 17.42 -13.26
CA HIS A 434 9.53 17.23 -12.00
C HIS A 434 8.08 17.73 -12.07
N VAL A 435 7.67 18.31 -13.19
CA VAL A 435 6.33 18.90 -13.36
C VAL A 435 5.29 17.81 -13.15
N ASN A 436 4.17 18.16 -12.53
CA ASN A 436 3.10 17.19 -12.20
C ASN A 436 3.57 16.03 -11.29
N GLY A 437 4.68 16.17 -10.56
CA GLY A 437 5.20 15.13 -9.68
C GLY A 437 5.71 13.89 -10.43
N GLU A 438 6.10 14.04 -11.70
CA GLU A 438 6.50 12.94 -12.60
C GLU A 438 7.96 12.47 -12.39
N ALA A 439 8.76 13.26 -11.69
CA ALA A 439 10.16 12.98 -11.39
C ALA A 439 10.54 13.51 -10.00
N GLY A 440 11.60 12.94 -9.44
CA GLY A 440 12.15 13.38 -8.16
C GLY A 440 13.65 13.14 -8.07
N ASP A 441 14.27 13.91 -7.18
CA ASP A 441 15.69 13.80 -6.89
C ASP A 441 15.89 13.17 -5.50
N LEU A 442 16.73 12.15 -5.42
CA LEU A 442 17.15 11.51 -4.18
C LEU A 442 18.63 11.82 -3.93
N ASN A 443 19.01 12.07 -2.68
CA ASN A 443 20.42 12.10 -2.30
C ASN A 443 21.06 10.75 -2.67
N LEU A 444 22.29 10.81 -3.19
CA LEU A 444 23.09 9.62 -3.39
C LEU A 444 23.41 8.97 -2.03
N LEU A 445 23.48 7.64 -2.01
CA LEU A 445 23.76 6.90 -0.78
C LEU A 445 25.20 7.10 -0.32
N THR A 446 25.37 7.20 0.99
CA THR A 446 26.68 7.26 1.64
C THR A 446 26.92 6.04 2.51
N THR A 447 28.18 5.69 2.69
CA THR A 447 28.64 4.63 3.60
C THR A 447 28.32 4.92 5.07
N GLN A 448 27.95 6.16 5.41
CA GLN A 448 27.47 6.53 6.74
C GLN A 448 25.96 6.25 6.93
N GLU A 449 25.23 5.90 5.86
CA GLU A 449 23.82 5.50 5.89
C GLU A 449 22.84 6.57 6.45
N ASN A 450 23.31 7.80 6.64
CA ASN A 450 22.58 8.86 7.35
C ASN A 450 21.84 9.84 6.43
N GLY A 451 21.85 9.60 5.12
CA GLY A 451 21.12 10.39 4.13
C GLY A 451 21.78 11.73 3.75
N VAL A 452 22.97 12.04 4.26
CA VAL A 452 23.69 13.26 3.87
C VAL A 452 24.02 13.24 2.38
N ASN A 453 23.96 14.41 1.75
CA ASN A 453 24.29 14.55 0.35
C ASN A 453 25.76 14.16 0.07
N THR A 454 26.00 13.50 -1.06
CA THR A 454 27.33 13.18 -1.59
C THR A 454 27.32 13.27 -3.13
N ILE A 455 28.48 13.03 -3.75
CA ILE A 455 28.63 12.99 -5.20
C ILE A 455 29.19 11.63 -5.65
N LEU A 456 28.94 11.26 -6.91
CA LEU A 456 29.33 9.96 -7.49
C LEU A 456 30.83 9.63 -7.34
N SER A 457 31.70 10.64 -7.38
CA SER A 457 33.16 10.49 -7.29
C SER A 457 33.72 10.63 -5.87
N ALA A 458 32.87 10.76 -4.84
CA ALA A 458 33.32 10.94 -3.46
C ALA A 458 33.68 9.59 -2.82
N ALA A 459 34.72 9.59 -1.97
CA ALA A 459 35.17 8.37 -1.28
C ALA A 459 34.09 7.75 -0.36
N ASN A 460 33.12 8.55 0.11
CA ASN A 460 32.04 8.06 0.97
C ASN A 460 30.77 7.65 0.21
N PHE A 461 30.72 7.78 -1.12
CA PHE A 461 29.60 7.32 -1.94
C PHE A 461 29.50 5.79 -1.86
N ASP A 462 28.31 5.28 -1.60
CA ASP A 462 28.04 3.85 -1.45
C ASP A 462 27.45 3.28 -2.74
N TYR A 463 28.33 2.91 -3.67
CA TYR A 463 27.95 2.47 -5.00
C TYR A 463 27.10 1.19 -4.99
N GLU A 464 27.50 0.18 -4.23
CA GLU A 464 26.82 -1.13 -4.20
C GLU A 464 25.36 -0.98 -3.76
N ASN A 465 25.12 -0.30 -2.65
CA ASN A 465 23.77 -0.05 -2.16
C ASN A 465 22.99 0.89 -3.09
N GLN A 466 23.66 1.83 -3.76
CA GLN A 466 23.01 2.72 -4.73
C GLN A 466 22.52 1.94 -5.97
N VAL A 467 23.29 0.96 -6.45
CA VAL A 467 22.91 0.05 -7.53
C VAL A 467 21.69 -0.78 -7.13
N ILE A 468 21.70 -1.36 -5.93
CA ILE A 468 20.58 -2.16 -5.41
C ILE A 468 19.31 -1.31 -5.30
N LEU A 469 19.38 -0.16 -4.63
CA LEU A 469 18.24 0.76 -4.51
C LEU A 469 17.69 1.13 -5.89
N ARG A 470 18.57 1.38 -6.88
CA ARG A 470 18.13 1.76 -8.22
C ARG A 470 17.43 0.63 -8.96
N ASN A 471 17.90 -0.61 -8.86
CA ASN A 471 17.24 -1.78 -9.43
C ASN A 471 15.87 -2.03 -8.77
N ILE A 472 15.77 -1.85 -7.45
CA ILE A 472 14.48 -1.95 -6.75
C ILE A 472 13.51 -0.85 -7.23
N LEU A 473 13.96 0.40 -7.32
CA LEU A 473 13.14 1.50 -7.86
C LEU A 473 12.64 1.19 -9.28
N TYR A 474 13.51 0.60 -10.11
CA TYR A 474 13.14 0.14 -11.45
C TYR A 474 12.02 -0.90 -11.40
N ASP A 475 12.16 -1.93 -10.56
CA ASP A 475 11.14 -2.97 -10.42
C ASP A 475 9.79 -2.49 -9.86
N PHE A 476 9.78 -1.39 -9.11
CA PHE A 476 8.57 -0.73 -8.63
C PHE A 476 8.02 0.34 -9.58
N GLY A 477 8.60 0.47 -10.78
CA GLY A 477 8.03 1.23 -11.90
C GLY A 477 8.80 2.50 -12.28
N PHE A 478 9.84 2.91 -11.57
CA PHE A 478 10.69 4.04 -12.01
C PHE A 478 11.64 3.59 -13.11
N GLU A 479 11.14 3.40 -14.33
CA GLU A 479 11.87 2.78 -15.44
C GLU A 479 13.11 3.57 -15.89
N SER A 480 13.15 4.87 -15.62
CA SER A 480 14.20 5.77 -16.10
C SER A 480 14.82 6.62 -14.98
N GLY A 481 16.04 7.09 -15.23
CA GLY A 481 16.75 8.00 -14.36
C GLY A 481 17.86 8.73 -15.10
N ARG A 482 18.47 9.71 -14.43
CA ARG A 482 19.66 10.40 -14.92
C ARG A 482 20.83 10.18 -13.96
N SER A 483 22.00 9.98 -14.55
CA SER A 483 23.29 9.89 -13.85
C SER A 483 24.36 10.44 -14.78
N GLU A 484 25.44 10.95 -14.22
CA GLU A 484 26.67 11.14 -14.99
C GLU A 484 27.43 9.81 -15.11
N ASN A 485 28.35 9.75 -16.07
CA ASN A 485 29.40 8.74 -16.03
C ASN A 485 30.43 9.23 -15.01
N PHE A 486 31.01 8.34 -14.22
CA PHE A 486 31.94 8.69 -13.16
C PHE A 486 32.99 7.61 -13.01
N SER A 487 34.13 7.96 -12.43
CA SER A 487 35.03 6.99 -11.81
C SER A 487 35.21 7.37 -10.35
N ASN A 488 35.22 6.37 -9.48
CA ASN A 488 35.46 6.46 -8.06
C ASN A 488 36.52 5.44 -7.60
N THR A 489 37.79 5.76 -7.88
CA THR A 489 38.95 4.95 -7.44
C THR A 489 39.06 4.72 -5.93
N SER A 490 38.32 5.49 -5.12
CA SER A 490 38.26 5.32 -3.66
C SER A 490 37.21 4.30 -3.20
N ASN A 491 36.24 3.95 -4.06
CA ASN A 491 35.28 2.89 -3.86
C ASN A 491 35.53 1.80 -4.92
N ALA A 492 36.37 0.82 -4.56
CA ALA A 492 36.84 -0.24 -5.46
C ALA A 492 35.75 -1.28 -5.76
N SER A 493 34.65 -0.85 -6.41
CA SER A 493 33.81 -1.74 -7.21
C SER A 493 34.66 -2.31 -8.34
N THR A 494 34.48 -3.60 -8.65
CA THR A 494 35.33 -4.34 -9.59
C THR A 494 35.27 -3.86 -11.04
N ASP A 495 34.34 -2.96 -11.38
CA ASP A 495 34.08 -2.46 -12.74
C ASP A 495 34.13 -0.92 -12.86
N ASP A 496 34.76 -0.20 -11.92
CA ASP A 496 34.86 1.27 -11.98
C ASP A 496 35.84 1.76 -13.08
N ASP A 497 35.31 2.43 -14.11
CA ASP A 497 36.06 3.18 -15.11
C ASP A 497 35.32 4.47 -15.50
N ILE A 498 35.87 5.28 -16.43
CA ILE A 498 35.28 6.57 -16.81
C ILE A 498 33.89 6.49 -17.48
N THR A 499 33.40 5.28 -17.75
CA THR A 499 32.10 4.98 -18.36
C THR A 499 31.09 4.40 -17.37
N THR A 500 31.51 4.11 -16.13
CA THR A 500 30.64 3.59 -15.08
C THR A 500 29.46 4.53 -14.84
N ARG A 501 28.27 3.93 -14.75
CA ARG A 501 26.99 4.62 -14.61
C ARG A 501 26.02 3.79 -13.77
N LEU A 502 25.13 4.45 -13.04
CA LEU A 502 24.06 3.78 -12.30
C LEU A 502 23.10 3.04 -13.26
N PRO A 503 22.59 1.85 -12.89
CA PRO A 503 21.70 1.07 -13.75
C PRO A 503 20.41 1.82 -14.04
N HIS A 504 19.78 1.51 -15.18
CA HIS A 504 18.51 2.14 -15.60
C HIS A 504 18.57 3.68 -15.63
N THR A 505 19.73 4.23 -15.99
CA THR A 505 19.91 5.69 -16.16
C THR A 505 20.52 6.06 -17.51
N THR A 506 20.17 7.26 -17.96
CA THR A 506 20.75 7.91 -19.14
C THR A 506 21.83 8.90 -18.72
N HIS A 507 22.97 8.87 -19.42
CA HIS A 507 24.06 9.82 -19.18
C HIS A 507 23.60 11.27 -19.38
N THR A 508 23.71 12.12 -18.35
CA THR A 508 23.34 13.54 -18.43
C THR A 508 24.36 14.42 -17.70
N ALA A 509 25.24 15.10 -18.45
CA ALA A 509 26.25 16.01 -17.90
C ALA A 509 25.85 17.50 -17.88
N THR A 510 24.75 17.87 -18.55
CA THR A 510 24.21 19.24 -18.54
C THR A 510 22.68 19.23 -18.49
N PRO A 511 22.04 19.73 -17.41
CA PRO A 511 22.67 20.09 -16.14
C PRO A 511 23.37 18.89 -15.48
N ARG A 512 24.24 19.14 -14.50
CA ARG A 512 25.01 18.09 -13.81
C ARG A 512 24.08 17.20 -12.98
N HIS A 513 24.28 15.89 -13.05
CA HIS A 513 23.57 14.85 -12.29
C HIS A 513 24.57 13.93 -11.57
N ASN A 514 25.60 14.53 -10.97
CA ASN A 514 26.63 13.82 -10.21
C ASN A 514 26.42 13.87 -8.70
N ASN A 515 25.38 14.56 -8.20
CA ASN A 515 25.15 14.85 -6.77
C ASN A 515 23.75 14.43 -6.27
N HIS A 516 23.00 13.71 -7.09
CA HIS A 516 21.70 13.13 -6.77
C HIS A 516 21.39 12.00 -7.73
N LEU A 517 20.50 11.09 -7.33
CA LEU A 517 19.82 10.17 -8.23
C LEU A 517 18.51 10.81 -8.68
N HIS A 518 18.42 11.15 -9.97
CA HIS A 518 17.19 11.61 -10.58
C HIS A 518 16.36 10.41 -11.06
N VAL A 519 15.13 10.26 -10.57
CA VAL A 519 14.20 9.18 -10.94
C VAL A 519 13.00 9.74 -11.68
N HIS A 520 12.62 9.11 -12.79
CA HIS A 520 11.49 9.55 -13.61
C HIS A 520 10.94 8.40 -14.48
N GLY A 521 9.94 8.70 -15.31
CA GLY A 521 9.39 7.74 -16.27
C GLY A 521 8.64 6.61 -15.57
N PHE A 522 7.83 6.96 -14.57
CA PHE A 522 7.08 5.98 -13.80
C PHE A 522 6.05 5.25 -14.67
N THR A 523 6.07 3.92 -14.66
CA THR A 523 5.08 3.08 -15.34
C THR A 523 3.72 3.21 -14.64
N PRO A 524 2.65 3.67 -15.32
CA PRO A 524 1.34 3.81 -14.70
C PRO A 524 0.82 2.48 -14.14
N ILE A 525 0.23 2.53 -12.95
CA ILE A 525 -0.36 1.36 -12.30
C ILE A 525 -1.75 1.15 -12.87
N SER A 526 -2.02 -0.08 -13.33
CA SER A 526 -3.36 -0.45 -13.79
C SER A 526 -4.35 -0.50 -12.63
N ASP A 527 -5.53 0.06 -12.88
CA ASP A 527 -6.70 -0.18 -12.06
C ASP A 527 -7.13 -1.65 -12.14
N ILE A 528 -7.74 -2.18 -11.09
CA ILE A 528 -8.23 -3.56 -11.06
C ILE A 528 -9.31 -3.85 -12.11
N TYR A 529 -9.97 -2.81 -12.64
CA TYR A 529 -10.98 -2.90 -13.70
C TYR A 529 -10.45 -2.58 -15.11
N ALA A 530 -9.14 -2.32 -15.25
CA ALA A 530 -8.52 -1.93 -16.52
C ALA A 530 -8.24 -3.10 -17.46
#